data_AF-N1R451-F1
#
_entry.id   AF-N1R451-F1
#
_cell.length_a   1.000
_cell.length_b   1.000
_cell.length_c   1.000
_cell.angle_alpha   90.00
_cell.angle_beta   90.00
_cell.angle_gamma   90.00
#
_symmetry.space_group_name_H-M   'P 1'
#
loop_
_entity.id
_entity.type
_entity.pdbx_description
1 polymer ?
#
loop_
_entity_poly.entity_id
_entity_poly.type
_entity_poly.pdbx_seq_one_letter_code
_entity_poly.pdbx_strand_id
1 'polypeptide(L)'
;MSTTTKGTAGYDRRRELQAFDDTKAGVKGLVDASVTTIPPIFHHPPDSLATSSTATIPVIDLSGRRSEVVGEVRAATETVGFFQVVNHGVPADLLAEMLASVRRFHESPAEAKTPHYTRDLARKLAVRVLARVWEAMGLAPDRLEKMGCADGLSVVSNYYPPCPQPHLTLGTSRHSDPAFLTVLLQDDMAGLQVLVDDDGEKRAVWADVPPVPGALVINVGDLLQLVSNGRLKSVEHRVVANRSRDRARISVAAFFNADLRQTTAVYGPIEEQVTSSAPPLYRSITVEEFLSHYDGKGLDGRPALDHFLLP
;
A
#
# COMPACT_ATOMS: atom_id res chain seq x y z
N MET A 1 -18.56 -40.56 18.48
CA MET A 1 -17.68 -39.79 19.39
C MET A 1 -17.25 -38.54 18.63
N SER A 2 -17.94 -37.43 18.89
CA SER A 2 -17.71 -36.14 18.25
C SER A 2 -16.72 -35.36 19.11
N THR A 3 -15.53 -35.08 18.59
CA THR A 3 -14.54 -34.21 19.22
C THR A 3 -14.87 -32.77 18.87
N THR A 4 -15.70 -32.16 19.71
CA THR A 4 -15.96 -30.71 19.71
C THR A 4 -14.66 -29.96 20.03
N THR A 5 -14.15 -29.18 19.09
CA THR A 5 -13.10 -28.20 19.32
C THR A 5 -13.61 -27.15 20.33
N LYS A 6 -12.99 -27.10 21.51
CA LYS A 6 -13.20 -26.02 22.49
C LYS A 6 -12.66 -24.72 21.89
N GLY A 7 -13.57 -23.87 21.41
CA GLY A 7 -13.29 -22.44 21.21
C GLY A 7 -12.89 -21.82 22.55
N THR A 8 -11.81 -21.04 22.56
CA THR A 8 -11.37 -20.29 23.73
C THR A 8 -12.43 -19.29 24.16
N ALA A 9 -13.13 -19.58 25.25
CA ALA A 9 -14.03 -18.65 25.90
C ALA A 9 -13.24 -17.45 26.46
N GLY A 10 -13.58 -16.23 26.03
CA GLY A 10 -13.19 -14.99 26.73
C GLY A 10 -12.26 -14.01 26.01
N TYR A 11 -11.76 -14.30 24.80
CA TYR A 11 -10.91 -13.35 24.06
C TYR A 11 -11.76 -12.39 23.20
N ASP A 12 -11.78 -11.10 23.56
CA ASP A 12 -12.45 -10.04 22.79
C ASP A 12 -11.42 -9.18 22.06
N ARG A 13 -11.09 -9.60 20.84
CA ARG A 13 -10.15 -8.89 19.95
C ARG A 13 -10.55 -7.43 19.70
N ARG A 14 -11.85 -7.13 19.63
CA ARG A 14 -12.34 -5.77 19.32
C ARG A 14 -12.05 -4.85 20.49
N ARG A 15 -12.31 -5.31 21.72
CA ARG A 15 -12.01 -4.54 22.93
C ARG A 15 -10.52 -4.29 23.10
N GLU A 16 -9.68 -5.29 22.83
CA GLU A 16 -8.22 -5.12 22.92
C GLU A 16 -7.70 -4.15 21.85
N LEU A 17 -8.21 -4.23 20.61
CA LEU A 17 -7.87 -3.29 19.56
C LEU A 17 -8.25 -1.85 19.94
N GLN A 18 -9.45 -1.65 20.50
CA GLN A 18 -9.88 -0.34 20.97
C GLN A 18 -8.95 0.19 22.09
N ALA A 19 -8.62 -0.66 23.07
CA ALA A 19 -7.72 -0.27 24.16
C ALA A 19 -6.31 0.09 23.64
N PHE A 20 -5.80 -0.65 22.65
CA PHE A 20 -4.54 -0.34 21.99
C PHE A 20 -4.61 1.00 21.23
N ASP A 21 -5.67 1.21 20.46
CA ASP A 21 -5.89 2.45 19.71
C ASP A 21 -6.01 3.68 20.63
N ASP A 22 -6.65 3.52 21.78
CA ASP A 22 -6.84 4.59 22.78
C ASP A 22 -5.51 5.07 23.39
N THR A 23 -4.46 4.24 23.35
CA THR A 23 -3.11 4.66 23.78
C THR A 23 -2.51 5.74 22.87
N LYS A 24 -2.90 5.76 21.59
CA LYS A 24 -2.33 6.62 20.53
C LYS A 24 -0.81 6.50 20.36
N ALA A 25 -0.17 5.52 21.01
CA ALA A 25 1.26 5.31 20.98
C ALA A 25 1.70 4.51 19.72
N GLY A 26 0.76 3.80 19.10
CA GLY A 26 1.01 2.90 17.98
C GLY A 26 1.93 1.73 18.38
N VAL A 27 2.36 0.95 17.39
CA VAL A 27 3.19 -0.25 17.64
C VAL A 27 4.58 0.10 18.17
N LYS A 28 5.07 1.33 17.95
CA LYS A 28 6.33 1.81 18.55
C LYS A 28 6.22 1.91 20.08
N GLY A 29 5.06 2.28 20.62
CA GLY A 29 4.84 2.32 22.07
C GLY A 29 5.07 0.97 22.76
N LEU A 30 4.83 -0.15 22.06
CA LEU A 30 5.14 -1.49 22.56
C LEU A 30 6.66 -1.69 22.69
N VAL A 31 7.43 -1.22 21.71
CA VAL A 31 8.90 -1.30 21.73
C VAL A 31 9.49 -0.38 22.78
N ASP A 32 8.95 0.84 22.93
CA ASP A 32 9.37 1.78 23.97
C ASP A 32 9.09 1.22 25.38
N ALA A 33 8.02 0.44 25.54
CA ALA A 33 7.71 -0.32 26.75
C ALA A 33 8.54 -1.62 26.91
N SER A 34 9.47 -1.90 26.00
CA SER A 34 10.36 -3.06 26.02
C SER A 34 9.64 -4.41 26.10
N VAL A 35 8.49 -4.54 25.42
CA VAL A 35 7.76 -5.81 25.41
C VAL A 35 8.56 -6.90 24.71
N THR A 36 8.56 -8.11 25.27
CA THR A 36 9.17 -9.30 24.65
C THR A 36 8.15 -10.19 23.95
N THR A 37 6.86 -9.95 24.18
CA THR A 37 5.74 -10.71 23.62
C THR A 37 4.76 -9.75 22.99
N ILE A 38 4.39 -9.99 21.73
CA ILE A 38 3.42 -9.15 21.04
C ILE A 38 1.98 -9.50 21.46
N PRO A 39 1.08 -8.50 21.60
CA PRO A 39 -0.32 -8.75 21.90
C PRO A 39 -1.01 -9.68 20.88
N PRO A 40 -1.93 -10.57 21.30
CA PRO A 40 -2.63 -11.49 20.41
C PRO A 40 -3.40 -10.82 19.26
N ILE A 41 -3.79 -9.53 19.39
CA ILE A 41 -4.41 -8.76 18.29
C ILE A 41 -3.53 -8.67 17.03
N PHE A 42 -2.21 -8.80 17.17
CA PHE A 42 -1.23 -8.77 16.07
C PHE A 42 -0.88 -10.14 15.51
N HIS A 43 -1.41 -11.22 16.07
CA HIS A 43 -1.09 -12.57 15.60
C HIS A 43 -1.77 -12.84 14.27
N HIS A 44 -0.96 -13.16 13.26
CA HIS A 44 -1.41 -13.62 11.96
C HIS A 44 -1.30 -15.15 11.89
N PRO A 45 -2.21 -15.83 11.18
CA PRO A 45 -2.05 -17.25 10.91
C PRO A 45 -0.77 -17.49 10.08
N PRO A 46 -0.12 -18.66 10.21
CA PRO A 46 1.03 -19.00 9.38
C PRO A 46 0.67 -18.92 7.90
N ASP A 47 1.55 -18.33 7.10
CA ASP A 47 1.40 -18.34 5.65
C ASP A 47 1.78 -19.73 5.10
N SER A 48 0.97 -20.26 4.19
CA SER A 48 1.20 -21.56 3.55
C SER A 48 2.09 -21.47 2.31
N LEU A 49 2.37 -20.26 1.82
CA LEU A 49 3.17 -20.05 0.62
C LEU A 49 4.67 -19.93 0.96
N ALA A 50 5.48 -20.58 0.12
CA ALA A 50 6.92 -20.51 0.22
C ALA A 50 7.43 -19.15 -0.28
N THR A 51 8.64 -18.79 0.15
CA THR A 51 9.40 -17.68 -0.44
C THR A 51 10.37 -18.26 -1.46
N SER A 52 10.34 -17.75 -2.69
CA SER A 52 11.25 -18.15 -3.76
C SER A 52 12.54 -17.34 -3.67
N SER A 53 13.68 -18.01 -3.86
CA SER A 53 14.99 -17.37 -3.96
C SER A 53 15.39 -17.04 -5.40
N THR A 54 14.62 -17.49 -6.39
CA THR A 54 14.92 -17.34 -7.83
C THR A 54 14.11 -16.25 -8.50
N ALA A 55 12.92 -15.94 -7.98
CA ALA A 55 12.08 -14.87 -8.49
C ALA A 55 12.72 -13.50 -8.23
N THR A 56 12.89 -12.70 -9.27
CA THR A 56 13.49 -11.35 -9.19
C THR A 56 12.54 -10.28 -9.68
N ILE A 57 12.49 -9.15 -8.97
CA ILE A 57 11.76 -7.97 -9.43
C ILE A 57 12.64 -7.16 -10.40
N PRO A 58 12.15 -6.81 -11.61
CA PRO A 58 12.91 -6.04 -12.59
C PRO A 58 13.40 -4.70 -12.04
N VAL A 59 14.59 -4.27 -12.46
CA VAL A 59 15.14 -2.93 -12.21
C VAL A 59 15.31 -2.24 -13.56
N ILE A 60 14.66 -1.10 -13.74
CA ILE A 60 14.54 -0.37 -15.01
C ILE A 60 15.28 0.97 -14.89
N ASP A 61 16.18 1.24 -15.82
CA ASP A 61 16.91 2.51 -15.90
C ASP A 61 16.15 3.52 -16.77
N LEU A 62 15.58 4.56 -16.15
CA LEU A 62 14.79 5.55 -16.87
C LEU A 62 15.62 6.51 -17.74
N SER A 63 16.95 6.49 -17.62
CA SER A 63 17.85 7.25 -18.49
C SER A 63 18.15 6.55 -19.83
N GLY A 64 17.71 5.29 -19.98
CA GLY A 64 17.88 4.48 -21.18
C GLY A 64 17.10 5.00 -22.40
N ARG A 65 17.25 4.33 -23.55
CA ARG A 65 16.52 4.71 -24.77
C ARG A 65 15.03 4.49 -24.55
N ARG A 66 14.21 5.49 -24.88
CA ARG A 66 12.76 5.48 -24.66
C ARG A 66 12.07 4.19 -25.12
N SER A 67 12.43 3.65 -26.29
CA SER A 67 11.82 2.43 -26.82
C SER A 67 12.11 1.18 -25.98
N GLU A 68 13.31 1.08 -25.41
CA GLU A 68 13.72 -0.04 -24.56
C GLU A 68 13.02 0.06 -23.20
N VAL A 69 13.08 1.25 -22.58
CA VAL A 69 12.41 1.53 -21.30
C VAL A 69 10.90 1.24 -21.39
N VAL A 70 10.24 1.66 -22.46
CA VAL A 70 8.81 1.36 -22.69
C VAL A 70 8.57 -0.15 -22.82
N GLY A 71 9.47 -0.89 -23.47
CA GLY A 71 9.40 -2.34 -23.59
C GLY A 71 9.54 -3.04 -22.24
N GLU A 72 10.50 -2.62 -21.42
CA GLU A 72 10.75 -3.15 -20.08
C GLU A 72 9.59 -2.87 -19.12
N VAL A 73 9.08 -1.62 -19.11
CA VAL A 73 7.92 -1.25 -18.28
C VAL A 73 6.69 -2.06 -18.70
N ARG A 74 6.45 -2.21 -20.01
CA ARG A 74 5.38 -3.06 -20.51
C ARG A 74 5.52 -4.49 -20.01
N ALA A 75 6.70 -5.10 -20.18
CA ALA A 75 6.93 -6.46 -19.73
C ALA A 75 6.69 -6.61 -18.23
N ALA A 76 7.28 -5.74 -17.41
CA ALA A 76 7.14 -5.79 -15.96
C ALA A 76 5.68 -5.63 -15.51
N THR A 77 4.92 -4.70 -16.12
CA THR A 77 3.52 -4.45 -15.76
C THR A 77 2.55 -5.53 -16.25
N GLU A 78 2.86 -6.23 -17.35
CA GLU A 78 2.03 -7.32 -17.89
C GLU A 78 2.30 -8.68 -17.22
N THR A 79 3.47 -8.87 -16.57
CA THR A 79 3.85 -10.13 -15.91
C THR A 79 3.90 -10.03 -14.40
N VAL A 80 4.77 -9.19 -13.83
CA VAL A 80 5.05 -9.12 -12.39
C VAL A 80 4.16 -8.09 -11.68
N GLY A 81 3.72 -7.06 -12.38
CA GLY A 81 2.99 -5.93 -11.80
C GLY A 81 3.84 -4.98 -10.95
N PHE A 82 5.12 -5.32 -10.72
CA PHE A 82 6.09 -4.61 -9.89
C PHE A 82 7.42 -4.44 -10.63
N PHE A 83 8.09 -3.32 -10.40
CA PHE A 83 9.47 -3.08 -10.83
C PHE A 83 10.12 -1.99 -9.98
N GLN A 84 11.45 -1.91 -9.98
CA GLN A 84 12.19 -0.80 -9.40
C GLN A 84 12.67 0.11 -10.52
N VAL A 85 12.72 1.42 -10.29
CA VAL A 85 13.28 2.39 -11.23
C VAL A 85 14.51 3.06 -10.64
N VAL A 86 15.54 3.24 -11.46
CA VAL A 86 16.74 4.04 -11.16
C VAL A 86 16.88 5.17 -12.18
N ASN A 87 17.74 6.14 -11.88
CA ASN A 87 17.98 7.32 -12.74
C ASN A 87 16.68 8.05 -13.12
N HIS A 88 15.70 8.05 -12.22
CA HIS A 88 14.37 8.64 -12.41
C HIS A 88 14.32 10.17 -12.29
N GLY A 89 15.47 10.82 -12.06
CA GLY A 89 15.59 12.28 -11.99
C GLY A 89 15.17 12.92 -10.67
N VAL A 90 14.81 12.14 -9.65
CA VAL A 90 14.54 12.66 -8.30
C VAL A 90 15.86 12.70 -7.53
N PRO A 91 16.25 13.85 -6.93
CA PRO A 91 17.52 13.97 -6.21
C PRO A 91 17.63 12.99 -5.04
N ALA A 92 18.79 12.31 -4.91
CA ALA A 92 19.00 11.28 -3.88
C ALA A 92 18.98 11.86 -2.45
N ASP A 93 19.47 13.08 -2.28
CA ASP A 93 19.41 13.87 -1.06
C ASP A 93 17.96 14.19 -0.65
N LEU A 94 17.07 14.46 -1.60
CA LEU A 94 15.64 14.62 -1.32
C LEU A 94 15.01 13.32 -0.80
N LEU A 95 15.32 12.18 -1.42
CA LEU A 95 14.82 10.87 -0.96
C LEU A 95 15.34 10.54 0.45
N ALA A 96 16.64 10.77 0.70
CA ALA A 96 17.25 10.54 1.99
C ALA A 96 16.63 11.43 3.08
N GLU A 97 16.40 12.71 2.79
CA GLU A 97 15.80 13.66 3.71
C GLU A 97 14.32 13.32 4.01
N MET A 98 13.60 12.78 3.04
CA MET A 98 12.23 12.28 3.23
C MET A 98 12.20 11.11 4.21
N LEU A 99 13.07 10.11 4.05
CA LEU A 99 13.20 8.99 5.00
C LEU A 99 13.65 9.47 6.39
N ALA A 100 14.61 10.40 6.44
CA ALA A 100 15.09 10.98 7.70
C ALA A 100 14.00 11.76 8.43
N SER A 101 13.15 12.49 7.70
CA SER A 101 12.01 13.22 8.25
C SER A 101 10.96 12.30 8.85
N VAL A 102 10.63 11.21 8.15
CA VAL A 102 9.72 10.19 8.67
C VAL A 102 10.29 9.53 9.93
N ARG A 103 11.60 9.23 9.94
CA ARG A 103 12.28 8.71 11.12
C ARG A 103 12.18 9.68 12.28
N ARG A 104 12.61 10.93 12.09
CA ARG A 104 12.56 11.98 13.13
C ARG A 104 11.16 12.17 13.70
N PHE A 105 10.13 12.14 12.86
CA PHE A 105 8.75 12.23 13.31
C PHE A 105 8.39 11.04 14.21
N HIS A 106 8.63 9.80 13.78
CA HIS A 106 8.25 8.62 14.56
C HIS A 106 9.07 8.43 15.84
N GLU A 107 10.34 8.84 15.84
CA GLU A 107 11.23 8.84 17.00
C GLU A 107 11.00 10.00 17.97
N SER A 108 10.17 10.98 17.60
CA SER A 108 9.83 12.07 18.52
C SER A 108 8.97 11.57 19.70
N PRO A 109 8.99 12.29 20.84
CA PRO A 109 8.16 11.95 22.01
C PRO A 109 6.68 11.81 21.67
N ALA A 110 5.97 10.96 22.42
CA ALA A 110 4.55 10.69 22.19
C ALA A 110 3.69 11.96 22.27
N GLU A 111 4.06 12.91 23.13
CA GLU A 111 3.41 14.20 23.31
C GLU A 111 3.48 15.06 22.05
N ALA A 112 4.58 14.99 21.29
CA ALA A 112 4.74 15.71 20.03
C ALA A 112 3.90 15.08 18.90
N LYS A 113 3.70 13.76 18.92
CA LYS A 113 2.93 13.02 17.90
C LYS A 113 1.43 13.02 18.16
N THR A 114 1.01 13.04 19.42
CA THR A 114 -0.40 12.91 19.85
C THR A 114 -1.35 13.92 19.18
N PRO A 115 -0.99 15.21 18.99
CA PRO A 115 -1.83 16.17 18.27
C PRO A 115 -2.08 15.81 16.80
N HIS A 116 -1.17 15.04 16.20
CA HIS A 116 -1.28 14.53 14.84
C HIS A 116 -2.02 13.19 14.77
N TYR A 117 -2.22 12.51 15.90
CA TYR A 117 -3.00 11.28 15.97
C TYR A 117 -4.48 11.61 15.77
N THR A 118 -4.94 11.39 14.55
CA THR A 118 -6.30 11.71 14.17
C THR A 118 -6.82 10.78 13.11
N ARG A 119 -8.08 10.39 13.24
CA ARG A 119 -8.84 9.69 12.20
C ARG A 119 -9.58 10.66 11.27
N ASP A 120 -9.54 11.97 11.53
CA ASP A 120 -10.47 12.93 10.89
C ASP A 120 -9.86 14.35 10.64
N LEU A 121 -8.69 14.70 11.21
CA LEU A 121 -8.12 16.06 11.17
C LEU A 121 -7.16 16.34 10.02
N ALA A 122 -6.53 15.36 9.35
CA ALA A 122 -5.63 15.67 8.22
C ALA A 122 -6.39 16.36 7.08
N ARG A 123 -7.55 15.81 6.71
CA ARG A 123 -8.52 16.43 5.80
C ARG A 123 -9.01 17.78 6.33
N LYS A 124 -9.49 17.84 7.58
CA LYS A 124 -10.05 19.09 8.16
C LYS A 124 -8.99 20.19 8.37
N LEU A 125 -7.72 19.85 8.58
CA LEU A 125 -6.61 20.80 8.75
C LEU A 125 -6.13 21.29 7.39
N ALA A 126 -5.94 20.40 6.41
CA ALA A 126 -5.59 20.78 5.04
C ALA A 126 -6.66 21.71 4.45
N VAL A 127 -7.94 21.37 4.61
CA VAL A 127 -9.09 22.21 4.24
C VAL A 127 -9.03 23.57 4.93
N ARG A 128 -8.76 23.62 6.24
CA ARG A 128 -8.67 24.89 6.99
C ARG A 128 -7.47 25.76 6.58
N VAL A 129 -6.30 25.18 6.34
CA VAL A 129 -5.10 25.93 5.93
C VAL A 129 -5.24 26.47 4.51
N LEU A 130 -5.73 25.65 3.57
CA LEU A 130 -6.01 26.07 2.20
C LEU A 130 -7.07 27.18 2.14
N ALA A 131 -8.12 27.11 2.98
CA ALA A 131 -9.09 28.19 3.09
C ALA A 131 -8.45 29.53 3.49
N ARG A 132 -7.46 29.52 4.41
CA ARG A 132 -6.73 30.75 4.81
C ARG A 132 -5.82 31.31 3.73
N VAL A 133 -5.16 30.44 2.96
CA VAL A 133 -4.35 30.87 1.81
C VAL A 133 -5.22 31.53 0.74
N TRP A 134 -6.44 31.03 0.53
CA TRP A 134 -7.39 31.56 -0.45
C TRP A 134 -8.06 32.87 -0.03
N GLU A 135 -8.43 32.99 1.25
CA GLU A 135 -8.87 34.27 1.85
C GLU A 135 -7.80 35.35 1.65
N ALA A 136 -6.52 35.01 1.84
CA ALA A 136 -5.40 35.92 1.59
C ALA A 136 -5.23 36.31 0.12
N MET A 137 -5.81 35.55 -0.82
CA MET A 137 -5.83 35.82 -2.26
C MET A 137 -7.15 36.47 -2.73
N GLY A 138 -8.09 36.79 -1.83
CA GLY A 138 -9.34 37.49 -2.15
C GLY A 138 -10.44 36.59 -2.74
N LEU A 139 -10.37 35.27 -2.52
CA LEU A 139 -11.29 34.29 -3.10
C LEU A 139 -12.22 33.66 -2.03
N ALA A 140 -13.47 33.35 -2.41
CA ALA A 140 -14.50 32.89 -1.46
C ALA A 140 -14.27 31.43 -0.97
N PRO A 141 -14.52 31.12 0.32
CA PRO A 141 -14.19 29.82 0.93
C PRO A 141 -15.00 28.62 0.40
N ASP A 142 -16.23 28.85 -0.07
CA ASP A 142 -17.17 27.84 -0.57
C ASP A 142 -16.78 27.29 -1.96
N ARG A 143 -15.80 27.90 -2.63
CA ARG A 143 -15.16 27.34 -3.83
C ARG A 143 -14.24 26.16 -3.53
N LEU A 144 -13.82 25.96 -2.28
CA LEU A 144 -12.85 24.93 -1.88
C LEU A 144 -13.39 23.50 -2.08
N GLU A 145 -14.64 23.26 -1.67
CA GLU A 145 -15.32 21.95 -1.84
C GLU A 145 -15.56 21.60 -3.31
N LYS A 146 -15.59 22.60 -4.19
CA LYS A 146 -15.81 22.43 -5.64
C LYS A 146 -14.53 22.26 -6.46
N MET A 147 -13.36 22.54 -5.87
CA MET A 147 -12.08 22.57 -6.60
C MET A 147 -11.11 21.45 -6.22
N GLY A 148 -11.32 20.74 -5.11
CA GLY A 148 -10.63 19.48 -4.79
C GLY A 148 -9.10 19.46 -4.82
N CYS A 149 -8.46 20.47 -4.23
CA CYS A 149 -6.99 20.60 -4.24
C CYS A 149 -6.24 19.53 -3.43
N ALA A 150 -6.93 18.53 -2.86
CA ALA A 150 -6.34 17.40 -2.12
C ALA A 150 -6.45 16.06 -2.87
N ASP A 151 -6.95 16.05 -4.11
CA ASP A 151 -7.51 14.84 -4.70
C ASP A 151 -6.61 14.22 -5.79
N GLY A 152 -6.21 12.98 -5.54
CA GLY A 152 -5.54 12.08 -6.48
C GLY A 152 -4.16 11.55 -6.04
N LEU A 153 -3.58 12.08 -4.96
CA LEU A 153 -2.31 11.62 -4.40
C LEU A 153 -2.41 11.48 -2.88
N SER A 154 -2.33 10.25 -2.38
CA SER A 154 -2.20 9.97 -0.94
C SER A 154 -0.77 9.56 -0.63
N VAL A 155 -0.19 10.10 0.45
CA VAL A 155 1.14 9.71 0.89
C VAL A 155 1.04 9.06 2.27
N VAL A 156 1.51 7.82 2.37
CA VAL A 156 1.58 7.07 3.63
C VAL A 156 3.03 6.88 4.00
N SER A 157 3.40 7.36 5.19
CA SER A 157 4.73 7.16 5.77
C SER A 157 4.67 6.03 6.78
N ASN A 158 5.28 4.89 6.44
CA ASN A 158 5.27 3.69 7.27
C ASN A 158 6.52 3.61 8.14
N TYR A 159 6.34 3.15 9.38
CA TYR A 159 7.40 2.92 10.33
C TYR A 159 7.20 1.55 10.99
N TYR A 160 8.13 0.64 10.73
CA TYR A 160 8.10 -0.75 11.18
C TYR A 160 9.19 -0.96 12.25
N PRO A 161 8.86 -0.85 13.55
CA PRO A 161 9.85 -1.01 14.61
C PRO A 161 10.35 -2.47 14.72
N PRO A 162 11.51 -2.71 15.36
CA PRO A 162 11.96 -4.05 15.73
C PRO A 162 10.84 -4.88 16.37
N CYS A 163 10.61 -6.09 15.87
CA CYS A 163 9.58 -6.98 16.40
C CYS A 163 10.21 -8.11 17.21
N PRO A 164 9.82 -8.35 18.47
CA PRO A 164 10.38 -9.44 19.28
C PRO A 164 9.89 -10.83 18.83
N GLN A 165 8.75 -10.91 18.14
CA GLN A 165 8.17 -12.16 17.63
C GLN A 165 7.77 -12.03 16.16
N PRO A 166 8.72 -11.80 15.24
CA PRO A 166 8.43 -11.45 13.85
C PRO A 166 7.81 -12.60 13.03
N HIS A 167 7.80 -13.82 13.57
CA HIS A 167 7.17 -14.99 12.96
C HIS A 167 5.66 -15.09 13.27
N LEU A 168 5.15 -14.29 14.21
CA LEU A 168 3.73 -14.25 14.58
C LEU A 168 2.98 -13.12 13.89
N THR A 169 3.66 -12.21 13.19
CA THR A 169 3.03 -11.01 12.65
C THR A 169 3.64 -10.55 11.33
N LEU A 170 3.03 -9.54 10.71
CA LEU A 170 3.47 -8.91 9.48
C LEU A 170 3.57 -7.39 9.72
N GLY A 171 4.45 -6.71 8.98
CA GLY A 171 4.44 -5.26 8.92
C GLY A 171 3.19 -4.75 8.19
N THR A 172 2.80 -5.43 7.11
CA THR A 172 1.57 -5.18 6.36
C THR A 172 1.06 -6.52 5.83
N SER A 173 -0.23 -6.79 6.02
CA SER A 173 -0.86 -8.03 5.54
C SER A 173 -0.89 -8.10 4.01
N ARG A 174 -1.13 -9.31 3.49
CA ARG A 174 -1.39 -9.55 2.06
C ARG A 174 -2.53 -8.65 1.55
N HIS A 175 -2.26 -7.89 0.48
CA HIS A 175 -3.23 -7.03 -0.20
C HIS A 175 -2.75 -6.66 -1.61
N SER A 176 -3.66 -6.15 -2.44
CA SER A 176 -3.36 -5.37 -3.65
C SER A 176 -3.74 -3.90 -3.41
N ASP A 177 -3.15 -2.97 -4.16
CA ASP A 177 -3.41 -1.55 -3.95
C ASP A 177 -4.71 -1.09 -4.65
N PRO A 178 -5.61 -0.36 -3.98
CA PRO A 178 -6.83 0.19 -4.58
C PRO A 178 -6.58 1.42 -5.48
N ALA A 179 -5.33 1.63 -5.91
CA ALA A 179 -4.87 2.80 -6.66
C ALA A 179 -4.76 2.51 -8.17
N PHE A 180 -4.36 3.51 -8.97
CA PHE A 180 -3.84 3.25 -10.31
C PHE A 180 -2.39 2.80 -10.27
N LEU A 181 -1.57 3.52 -9.52
CA LEU A 181 -0.14 3.30 -9.44
C LEU A 181 0.34 3.67 -8.04
N THR A 182 1.28 2.89 -7.53
CA THR A 182 1.98 3.21 -6.29
C THR A 182 3.45 3.46 -6.60
N VAL A 183 4.00 4.52 -6.00
CA VAL A 183 5.43 4.83 -6.00
C VAL A 183 5.92 4.72 -4.55
N LEU A 184 6.82 3.80 -4.30
CA LEU A 184 7.30 3.47 -2.96
C LEU A 184 8.80 3.78 -2.84
N LEU A 185 9.10 4.67 -1.91
CA LEU A 185 10.44 4.87 -1.39
C LEU A 185 10.64 3.94 -0.18
N GLN A 186 11.68 3.14 -0.18
CA GLN A 186 12.07 2.31 0.97
C GLN A 186 13.48 2.67 1.46
N ASP A 187 13.77 2.41 2.72
CA ASP A 187 15.13 2.49 3.25
C ASP A 187 16.00 1.30 2.79
N ASP A 188 17.19 1.19 3.37
CA ASP A 188 18.17 0.15 3.07
C ASP A 188 17.79 -1.25 3.62
N MET A 189 16.62 -1.39 4.27
CA MET A 189 16.19 -2.66 4.85
C MET A 189 15.11 -3.36 4.02
N ALA A 190 15.37 -4.64 3.73
CA ALA A 190 14.41 -5.52 3.10
C ALA A 190 13.14 -5.71 3.95
N GLY A 191 12.06 -6.14 3.31
CA GLY A 191 10.82 -6.46 4.01
C GLY A 191 9.59 -6.55 3.10
N LEU A 192 9.61 -5.87 1.95
CA LEU A 192 8.56 -6.00 0.94
C LEU A 192 8.69 -7.34 0.21
N GLN A 193 7.57 -8.03 0.06
CA GLN A 193 7.44 -9.25 -0.73
C GLN A 193 6.25 -9.16 -1.67
N VAL A 194 6.42 -9.64 -2.90
CA VAL A 194 5.41 -9.64 -3.97
C VAL A 194 5.05 -11.08 -4.30
N LEU A 195 3.78 -11.36 -4.54
CA LEU A 195 3.32 -12.68 -4.91
C LEU A 195 3.48 -12.88 -6.41
N VAL A 196 4.31 -13.83 -6.83
CA VAL A 196 4.54 -14.12 -8.26
C VAL A 196 4.26 -15.59 -8.54
N ASP A 197 4.04 -15.93 -9.81
CA ASP A 197 4.02 -17.33 -10.25
C ASP A 197 5.46 -17.86 -10.33
N ASP A 198 5.69 -19.07 -9.83
CA ASP A 198 7.02 -19.72 -9.94
C ASP A 198 7.26 -20.21 -11.38
N ASP A 199 8.40 -19.84 -11.95
CA ASP A 199 8.81 -20.20 -13.32
C ASP A 199 9.18 -21.69 -13.39
N GLY A 200 8.19 -22.57 -13.34
CA GLY A 200 8.36 -24.02 -13.47
C GLY A 200 7.16 -24.84 -12.99
N GLU A 201 6.44 -24.35 -12.00
CA GLU A 201 5.24 -24.97 -11.45
C GLU A 201 4.21 -23.84 -11.28
N LYS A 202 3.00 -23.96 -11.82
CA LYS A 202 1.91 -22.95 -11.70
C LYS A 202 1.47 -22.78 -10.23
N ARG A 203 2.34 -22.23 -9.40
CA ARG A 203 2.22 -22.11 -7.96
C ARG A 203 2.70 -20.72 -7.57
N ALA A 204 1.86 -20.02 -6.83
CA ALA A 204 2.19 -18.72 -6.30
C ALA A 204 3.27 -18.83 -5.20
N VAL A 205 4.29 -17.98 -5.29
CA VAL A 205 5.41 -17.88 -4.34
C VAL A 205 5.64 -16.42 -3.97
N TRP A 206 6.13 -16.18 -2.76
CA TRP A 206 6.58 -14.85 -2.36
C TRP A 206 7.99 -14.56 -2.92
N ALA A 207 8.16 -13.47 -3.64
CA ALA A 207 9.44 -12.95 -4.09
C ALA A 207 9.85 -11.75 -3.23
N ASP A 208 11.09 -11.74 -2.72
CA ASP A 208 11.63 -10.58 -2.00
C ASP A 208 11.91 -9.42 -2.96
N VAL A 209 11.66 -8.19 -2.50
CA VAL A 209 12.04 -6.96 -3.22
C VAL A 209 13.24 -6.33 -2.52
N PRO A 210 14.48 -6.70 -2.88
CA PRO A 210 15.67 -6.14 -2.24
C PRO A 210 15.79 -4.64 -2.53
N PRO A 211 16.09 -3.80 -1.53
CA PRO A 211 16.29 -2.38 -1.74
C PRO A 211 17.47 -2.12 -2.70
N VAL A 212 17.21 -1.36 -3.77
CA VAL A 212 18.25 -0.86 -4.67
C VAL A 212 18.58 0.58 -4.28
N PRO A 213 19.86 0.94 -4.05
CA PRO A 213 20.24 2.30 -3.66
C PRO A 213 19.72 3.36 -4.64
N GLY A 214 18.99 4.33 -4.10
CA GLY A 214 18.41 5.43 -4.89
C GLY A 214 17.29 5.00 -5.84
N ALA A 215 16.75 3.79 -5.71
CA ALA A 215 15.61 3.35 -6.52
C ALA A 215 14.27 3.68 -5.86
N LEU A 216 13.24 3.78 -6.70
CA LEU A 216 11.84 3.77 -6.28
C LEU A 216 11.19 2.48 -6.76
N VAL A 217 10.38 1.84 -5.92
CA VAL A 217 9.57 0.69 -6.33
C VAL A 217 8.26 1.22 -6.91
N ILE A 218 7.84 0.66 -8.04
CA ILE A 218 6.61 1.00 -8.74
C ILE A 218 5.75 -0.26 -8.80
N ASN A 219 4.46 -0.11 -8.52
CA ASN A 219 3.49 -1.17 -8.78
C ASN A 219 2.17 -0.67 -9.34
N VAL A 220 1.57 -1.54 -10.16
CA VAL A 220 0.24 -1.39 -10.72
C VAL A 220 -0.78 -1.63 -9.60
N GLY A 221 -1.78 -0.78 -9.51
CA GLY A 221 -2.92 -0.97 -8.62
C GLY A 221 -4.18 -1.45 -9.36
N ASP A 222 -5.20 -1.80 -8.58
CA ASP A 222 -6.43 -2.44 -9.04
C ASP A 222 -7.16 -1.61 -10.08
N LEU A 223 -7.21 -0.28 -9.92
CA LEU A 223 -7.90 0.60 -10.87
C LEU A 223 -7.20 0.61 -12.23
N LEU A 224 -5.86 0.51 -12.26
CA LEU A 224 -5.11 0.47 -13.51
C LEU A 224 -5.24 -0.90 -14.20
N GLN A 225 -5.31 -1.99 -13.43
CA GLN A 225 -5.66 -3.30 -13.99
C GLN A 225 -7.06 -3.29 -14.60
N LEU A 226 -8.04 -2.69 -13.92
CA LEU A 226 -9.42 -2.61 -14.40
C LEU A 226 -9.54 -1.88 -15.74
N VAL A 227 -8.99 -0.66 -15.83
CA VAL A 227 -9.08 0.14 -17.07
C VAL A 227 -8.26 -0.44 -18.21
N SER A 228 -7.18 -1.19 -17.90
CA SER A 228 -6.39 -1.91 -18.91
C SER A 228 -6.99 -3.27 -19.30
N ASN A 229 -8.22 -3.55 -18.88
CA ASN A 229 -8.92 -4.81 -19.16
C ASN A 229 -8.13 -6.05 -18.74
N GLY A 230 -7.44 -6.00 -17.61
CA GLY A 230 -6.67 -7.13 -17.06
C GLY A 230 -5.30 -7.32 -17.68
N ARG A 231 -4.89 -6.42 -18.60
CA ARG A 231 -3.60 -6.49 -19.28
C ARG A 231 -2.45 -6.15 -18.34
N LEU A 232 -2.57 -5.09 -17.54
CA LEU A 232 -1.61 -4.73 -16.51
C LEU A 232 -2.01 -5.42 -15.20
N LYS A 233 -1.04 -5.98 -14.47
CA LYS A 233 -1.29 -6.84 -13.32
C LYS A 233 -1.12 -6.06 -12.02
N SER A 234 -2.22 -5.83 -11.30
CA SER A 234 -2.23 -5.53 -9.88
C SER A 234 -1.99 -6.82 -9.11
N VAL A 235 -0.93 -6.83 -8.30
CA VAL A 235 -0.42 -8.05 -7.68
C VAL A 235 -0.42 -7.93 -6.17
N GLU A 236 -0.74 -9.03 -5.51
CA GLU A 236 -0.74 -9.09 -4.07
C GLU A 236 0.68 -9.01 -3.52
N HIS A 237 0.84 -8.23 -2.46
CA HIS A 237 2.11 -8.00 -1.81
C HIS A 237 1.90 -7.89 -0.29
N ARG A 238 2.98 -8.06 0.46
CA ARG A 238 3.00 -7.97 1.92
C ARG A 238 4.30 -7.35 2.40
N VAL A 239 4.33 -6.92 3.65
CA VAL A 239 5.56 -6.53 4.34
C VAL A 239 5.78 -7.46 5.51
N VAL A 240 6.89 -8.20 5.53
CA VAL A 240 7.22 -9.06 6.67
C VAL A 240 7.59 -8.22 7.88
N ALA A 241 7.33 -8.75 9.09
CA ALA A 241 7.69 -8.05 10.31
C ALA A 241 9.21 -7.83 10.42
N ASN A 242 9.60 -6.66 10.90
CA ASN A 242 11.00 -6.27 11.00
C ASN A 242 11.75 -7.17 12.01
N ARG A 243 12.76 -7.88 11.51
CA ARG A 243 13.61 -8.81 12.28
C ARG A 243 14.86 -8.16 12.87
N SER A 244 15.11 -6.89 12.55
CA SER A 244 16.19 -6.12 13.15
C SER A 244 16.02 -6.02 14.66
N ARG A 245 17.14 -5.90 15.38
CA ARG A 245 17.14 -5.77 16.85
C ARG A 245 17.06 -4.33 17.32
N ASP A 246 17.53 -3.39 16.52
CA ASP A 246 17.87 -2.03 16.93
C ASP A 246 17.43 -0.96 15.93
N ARG A 247 17.10 -1.33 14.67
CA ARG A 247 16.72 -0.38 13.62
C ARG A 247 15.28 -0.60 13.15
N ALA A 248 14.49 0.46 13.12
CA ALA A 248 13.17 0.47 12.48
C ALA A 248 13.28 0.65 10.96
N ARG A 249 12.50 -0.14 10.20
CA ARG A 249 12.34 -0.01 8.75
C ARG A 249 11.37 1.11 8.44
N ILE A 250 11.67 1.90 7.42
CA ILE A 250 10.85 3.02 6.98
C ILE A 250 10.55 2.87 5.50
N SER A 251 9.32 3.20 5.12
CA SER A 251 8.98 3.42 3.73
C SER A 251 8.00 4.57 3.59
N VAL A 252 7.94 5.16 2.40
CA VAL A 252 6.95 6.17 2.05
C VAL A 252 6.30 5.77 0.74
N ALA A 253 5.00 5.49 0.79
CA ALA A 253 4.20 5.10 -0.36
C ALA A 253 3.38 6.32 -0.83
N ALA A 254 3.48 6.62 -2.11
CA ALA A 254 2.68 7.62 -2.79
C ALA A 254 1.71 6.90 -3.73
N PHE A 255 0.42 6.97 -3.41
CA PHE A 255 -0.66 6.32 -4.13
C PHE A 255 -1.33 7.31 -5.08
N PHE A 256 -1.29 6.98 -6.38
CA PHE A 256 -1.99 7.72 -7.43
C PHE A 256 -3.39 7.13 -7.57
N ASN A 257 -4.37 7.78 -6.94
CA ASN A 257 -5.73 7.27 -6.80
C ASN A 257 -6.68 7.92 -7.81
N ALA A 258 -7.87 7.34 -7.95
CA ALA A 258 -8.97 8.02 -8.65
C ALA A 258 -9.36 9.32 -7.95
N ASP A 259 -9.77 10.29 -8.75
CA ASP A 259 -10.24 11.57 -8.26
C ASP A 259 -11.60 11.40 -7.58
N LEU A 260 -11.61 11.45 -6.25
CA LEU A 260 -12.82 11.33 -5.44
C LEU A 260 -13.82 12.47 -5.68
N ARG A 261 -13.45 13.53 -6.41
CA ARG A 261 -14.39 14.57 -6.88
C ARG A 261 -15.35 14.05 -7.94
N GLN A 262 -14.93 13.07 -8.73
CA GLN A 262 -15.77 12.49 -9.77
C GLN A 262 -16.32 11.16 -9.26
N THR A 263 -17.12 11.19 -8.19
CA THR A 263 -17.81 9.97 -7.71
C THR A 263 -18.70 9.34 -8.78
N THR A 264 -19.11 10.13 -9.79
CA THR A 264 -19.83 9.68 -10.98
C THR A 264 -18.93 9.32 -12.16
N ALA A 265 -17.60 9.52 -12.07
CA ALA A 265 -16.69 9.03 -13.10
C ALA A 265 -16.81 7.51 -13.16
N VAL A 266 -17.04 7.05 -14.39
CA VAL A 266 -17.18 5.65 -14.70
C VAL A 266 -15.84 5.15 -15.22
N TYR A 267 -15.26 4.20 -14.50
CA TYR A 267 -14.05 3.50 -14.91
C TYR A 267 -14.44 2.14 -15.46
N GLY A 268 -13.91 1.80 -16.62
CA GLY A 268 -14.11 0.50 -17.27
C GLY A 268 -12.96 0.23 -18.24
N PRO A 269 -12.95 -0.96 -18.87
CA PRO A 269 -12.02 -1.28 -19.93
C PRO A 269 -11.96 -0.17 -20.99
N ILE A 270 -10.75 0.33 -21.29
CA ILE A 270 -10.53 1.34 -22.34
C ILE A 270 -11.02 0.79 -23.67
N GLU A 271 -11.91 1.53 -24.35
CA GLU A 271 -12.63 1.05 -25.54
C GLU A 271 -11.68 0.59 -26.65
N GLU A 272 -10.56 1.29 -26.86
CA GLU A 272 -9.55 0.93 -27.87
C GLU A 272 -8.83 -0.39 -27.58
N GLN A 273 -8.93 -0.91 -26.36
CA GLN A 273 -8.37 -2.21 -25.96
C GLN A 273 -9.42 -3.33 -26.01
N VAL A 274 -10.69 -3.00 -26.19
CA VAL A 274 -11.78 -3.96 -26.30
C VAL A 274 -12.02 -4.27 -27.77
N THR A 275 -11.87 -5.54 -28.15
CA THR A 275 -12.10 -6.02 -29.51
C THR A 275 -12.97 -7.27 -29.50
N SER A 276 -13.45 -7.70 -30.68
CA SER A 276 -14.17 -8.98 -30.79
C SER A 276 -13.32 -10.19 -30.36
N SER A 277 -11.99 -10.10 -30.43
CA SER A 277 -11.05 -11.13 -29.99
C SER A 277 -10.57 -10.94 -28.54
N ALA A 278 -10.86 -9.80 -27.91
CA ALA A 278 -10.54 -9.48 -26.52
C ALA A 278 -11.73 -8.72 -25.90
N PRO A 279 -12.81 -9.43 -25.52
CA PRO A 279 -13.99 -8.80 -24.91
C PRO A 279 -13.65 -8.16 -23.56
N PRO A 280 -14.51 -7.25 -23.05
CA PRO A 280 -14.31 -6.68 -21.73
C PRO A 280 -14.37 -7.79 -20.67
N LEU A 281 -13.35 -7.84 -19.81
CA LEU A 281 -13.28 -8.72 -18.65
C LEU A 281 -13.99 -8.11 -17.44
N TYR A 282 -13.94 -6.78 -17.31
CA TYR A 282 -14.54 -6.05 -16.20
C TYR A 282 -15.76 -5.25 -16.65
N ARG A 283 -16.75 -5.15 -15.77
CA ARG A 283 -17.82 -4.17 -15.93
C ARG A 283 -17.33 -2.78 -15.55
N SER A 284 -18.01 -1.76 -16.07
CA SER A 284 -17.75 -0.39 -15.64
C SER A 284 -18.26 -0.15 -14.21
N ILE A 285 -17.54 0.67 -13.46
CA ILE A 285 -17.74 0.95 -12.03
C ILE A 285 -17.62 2.44 -11.74
N THR A 286 -18.14 2.90 -10.61
CA THR A 286 -17.77 4.20 -10.03
C THR A 286 -16.67 4.04 -8.97
N VAL A 287 -15.96 5.12 -8.66
CA VAL A 287 -14.96 5.12 -7.56
C VAL A 287 -15.60 4.80 -6.21
N GLU A 288 -16.79 5.34 -5.97
CA GLU A 288 -17.55 5.11 -4.73
C GLU A 288 -17.93 3.64 -4.58
N GLU A 289 -18.40 3.01 -5.66
CA GLU A 289 -18.71 1.58 -5.67
C GLU A 289 -17.47 0.73 -5.37
N PHE A 290 -16.36 1.04 -6.03
CA PHE A 290 -15.10 0.33 -5.85
C PHE A 290 -14.58 0.41 -4.42
N LEU A 291 -14.50 1.62 -3.86
CA LEU A 291 -14.01 1.83 -2.50
C LEU A 291 -14.95 1.23 -1.45
N SER A 292 -16.27 1.37 -1.64
CA SER A 292 -17.25 0.77 -0.73
C SER A 292 -17.12 -0.76 -0.68
N HIS A 293 -16.87 -1.39 -1.84
CA HIS A 293 -16.58 -2.82 -1.88
C HIS A 293 -15.23 -3.13 -1.23
N TYR A 294 -14.17 -2.40 -1.58
CA TYR A 294 -12.82 -2.63 -1.07
C TYR A 294 -12.74 -2.51 0.46
N ASP A 295 -13.35 -1.48 1.06
CA ASP A 295 -13.37 -1.24 2.50
C ASP A 295 -14.29 -2.22 3.24
N GLY A 296 -15.39 -2.61 2.60
CA GLY A 296 -16.35 -3.60 3.13
C GLY A 296 -15.86 -5.04 3.00
N LYS A 297 -14.92 -5.30 2.10
CA LYS A 297 -14.34 -6.61 1.85
C LYS A 297 -13.48 -7.00 3.04
N GLY A 298 -13.93 -8.05 3.74
CA GLY A 298 -13.17 -8.65 4.83
C GLY A 298 -11.90 -9.37 4.35
N LEU A 299 -11.27 -10.11 5.25
CA LEU A 299 -10.05 -10.88 4.99
C LEU A 299 -10.35 -12.23 4.31
N ASP A 300 -11.23 -12.27 3.31
CA ASP A 300 -11.62 -13.52 2.63
C ASP A 300 -10.57 -14.06 1.66
N GLY A 301 -9.52 -13.28 1.41
CA GLY A 301 -8.35 -13.66 0.61
C GLY A 301 -8.59 -13.68 -0.90
N ARG A 302 -9.75 -13.25 -1.39
CA ARG A 302 -9.98 -13.07 -2.84
C ARG A 302 -9.45 -11.71 -3.29
N PRO A 303 -9.00 -11.51 -4.54
CA PRO A 303 -8.75 -10.18 -5.08
C PRO A 303 -10.01 -9.29 -5.06
N ALA A 304 -9.86 -7.97 -4.83
CA ALA A 304 -11.02 -7.07 -4.83
C ALA A 304 -11.66 -6.95 -6.22
N LEU A 305 -10.84 -7.05 -7.26
CA LEU A 305 -11.27 -6.97 -8.65
C LEU A 305 -12.19 -8.11 -9.11
N ASP A 306 -12.15 -9.27 -8.47
CA ASP A 306 -12.99 -10.42 -8.84
C ASP A 306 -14.48 -10.08 -8.77
N HIS A 307 -14.88 -9.16 -7.89
CA HIS A 307 -16.25 -8.69 -7.76
C HIS A 307 -16.76 -7.90 -8.99
N PHE A 308 -15.85 -7.40 -9.81
CA PHE A 308 -16.16 -6.56 -10.97
C PHE A 308 -15.98 -7.30 -12.31
N LEU A 309 -15.68 -8.60 -12.29
CA LEU A 309 -15.65 -9.43 -13.49
C LEU A 309 -17.04 -9.53 -14.13
N LEU A 310 -17.07 -9.52 -15.46
CA LEU A 310 -18.26 -9.87 -16.23
C LEU A 310 -18.48 -11.40 -16.21
N PRO A 311 -19.74 -11.88 -16.25
CA PRO A 311 -20.06 -13.31 -16.26
C PRO A 311 -19.52 -14.08 -17.45
#